data_AF-A0A1T5M3D4-F1
#
_entry.id   AF-A0A1T5M3D4-F1
#
_cell.length_a   1.000
_cell.length_b   1.000
_cell.length_c   1.000
_cell.angle_alpha   90.00
_cell.angle_beta   90.00
_cell.angle_gamma   90.00
#
_symmetry.space_group_name_H-M   'P 1'
#
loop_
_entity.id
_entity.type
_entity.pdbx_description
1 polymer ?
#
loop_
_entity_poly.entity_id
_entity_poly.type
_entity_poly.pdbx_seq_one_letter_code
_entity_poly.pdbx_strand_id
1 'polypeptide(L)' 'MKTKECPSCAMQVSSRSKICPICQYEFTRSSKALQWVALLLVLLFIYLILF' A
#
# COMPACT_ATOMS: atom_id res chain seq x y z
N MET A 1 -17.98 -12.91 3.83
CA MET A 1 -16.80 -12.12 4.31
C MET A 1 -15.71 -12.22 3.24
N LYS A 2 -15.06 -11.13 2.81
CA LYS A 2 -13.98 -11.20 1.80
C LYS A 2 -12.65 -11.62 2.46
N THR A 3 -12.13 -12.79 2.11
CA THR A 3 -10.80 -13.29 2.48
C THR A 3 -9.82 -13.11 1.32
N LYS A 4 -8.53 -13.07 1.62
CA LYS A 4 -7.43 -13.09 0.66
C LYS A 4 -6.42 -14.15 1.08
N GLU A 5 -5.71 -14.73 0.15
CA GLU A 5 -4.60 -15.64 0.43
C GLU A 5 -3.34 -14.83 0.77
N CYS A 6 -2.60 -15.27 1.80
CA CYS A 6 -1.30 -14.70 2.11
C CYS A 6 -0.27 -15.20 1.08
N PRO A 7 0.46 -14.31 0.38
CA PRO A 7 1.41 -14.71 -0.66
C PRO A 7 2.64 -15.45 -0.11
N SER A 8 2.91 -15.35 1.20
CA SER A 8 4.07 -15.97 1.83
C SER A 8 3.79 -17.36 2.39
N CYS A 9 2.60 -17.59 2.96
CA CYS A 9 2.26 -18.86 3.62
C CYS A 9 0.99 -19.55 3.08
N ALA A 10 0.38 -18.99 2.02
CA ALA A 10 -0.86 -19.47 1.40
C ALA A 10 -2.08 -19.59 2.33
N MET A 11 -1.99 -19.10 3.57
CA MET A 11 -3.11 -19.11 4.52
C MET A 11 -4.19 -18.12 4.09
N GLN A 12 -5.46 -18.50 4.27
CA GLN A 12 -6.58 -17.56 4.12
C GLN A 12 -6.62 -16.58 5.29
N VAL A 13 -6.52 -15.30 4.97
CA VAL A 13 -6.58 -14.20 5.93
C VAL A 13 -7.65 -13.19 5.55
N SER A 14 -8.10 -12.39 6.51
CA SER A 14 -9.04 -11.30 6.24
C SER A 14 -8.46 -10.33 5.21
N SER A 15 -9.25 -9.93 4.22
CA SER A 15 -8.81 -8.91 3.24
C SER A 15 -8.41 -7.58 3.90
N ARG A 16 -8.96 -7.28 5.09
CA ARG A 16 -8.67 -6.08 5.88
C ARG A 16 -7.44 -6.21 6.78
N SER A 17 -6.88 -7.41 6.97
CA SER A 17 -5.68 -7.57 7.80
C SER A 17 -4.48 -6.89 7.15
N LYS A 18 -3.77 -6.09 7.95
CA LYS A 18 -2.52 -5.42 7.55
C LYS A 18 -1.32 -6.36 7.65
N ILE A 19 -1.39 -7.33 8.56
CA ILE A 19 -0.36 -8.34 8.81
C ILE A 19 -1.00 -9.73 8.80
N CYS A 20 -0.28 -10.72 8.28
CA CYS A 20 -0.68 -12.12 8.38
C CYS A 20 -0.40 -12.64 9.80
N PRO A 21 -1.39 -13.15 10.55
CA PRO A 21 -1.18 -13.61 11.93
C PRO A 21 -0.34 -14.89 12.04
N ILE A 22 -0.11 -15.60 10.93
CA ILE A 22 0.64 -16.86 10.92
C ILE A 22 2.12 -16.63 10.65
N CYS A 23 2.44 -15.89 9.59
CA CYS A 23 3.83 -15.67 9.16
C CYS A 23 4.33 -14.24 9.37
N GLN A 24 3.50 -13.36 9.94
CA GLN A 24 3.80 -11.95 10.17
C GLN A 24 4.11 -11.13 8.90
N TYR A 25 3.72 -11.63 7.73
CA TYR A 25 3.87 -10.91 6.47
C TYR A 25 3.05 -9.62 6.46
N GLU A 26 3.73 -8.48 6.25
CA GLU A 26 3.10 -7.17 6.10
C GLU A 26 2.51 -7.00 4.69
N PHE A 27 1.20 -6.87 4.62
CA PHE A 27 0.52 -6.49 3.39
C PHE A 27 0.77 -5.00 3.15
N THR A 28 1.70 -4.67 2.25
CA THR A 28 1.92 -3.29 1.78
C THR A 28 0.62 -2.73 1.22
N ARG A 29 -0.08 -1.96 2.05
CA ARG A 29 -1.28 -1.24 1.63
C ARG A 29 -0.77 0.06 1.05
N SER A 30 -0.61 0.10 -0.26
CA SER A 30 -0.34 1.35 -0.97
C SER A 30 -1.43 2.35 -0.61
N SER A 31 -1.10 3.25 0.30
CA SER A 31 -2.06 4.22 0.81
C SER A 31 -2.27 5.23 -0.30
N LYS A 32 -3.54 5.41 -0.70
CA LYS A 32 -3.92 6.44 -1.69
C LYS A 32 -3.37 7.81 -1.31
N ALA A 33 -3.21 8.07 -0.01
CA ALA A 33 -2.53 9.24 0.53
C ALA A 33 -1.08 9.38 0.05
N LEU A 34 -0.25 8.34 0.11
CA LEU A 34 1.12 8.39 -0.39
C LEU A 34 1.16 8.61 -1.91
N GLN A 35 0.23 8.01 -2.67
CA GLN A 35 0.13 8.26 -4.11
C GLN A 35 -0.22 9.73 -4.42
N TRP A 36 -1.13 10.33 -3.65
CA TRP A 36 -1.49 11.74 -3.79
C TRP A 36 -0.36 12.69 -3.39
N VAL A 37 0.35 12.38 -2.29
CA VAL A 37 1.52 13.16 -1.84
C VAL A 37 2.63 13.12 -2.89
N ALA A 38 2.91 11.94 -3.47
CA ALA A 38 3.89 11.80 -4.55
C ALA A 38 3.51 12.65 -5.78
N LEU A 39 2.24 12.65 -6.17
CA LEU A 39 1.76 13.44 -7.31
C LEU A 39 1.86 14.96 -7.05
N LEU A 40 1.52 15.40 -5.85
CA LEU A 40 1.66 16.81 -5.44
C LEU A 40 3.12 17.24 -5.46
N LEU A 41 4.04 16.40 -4.97
CA LEU A 41 5.47 16.69 -4.93
C LEU A 41 6.06 16.80 -6.35
N VAL A 42 5.64 15.93 -7.27
CA VAL A 42 6.05 16.00 -8.69
C VAL A 42 5.55 17.29 -9.34
N LEU A 43 4.29 17.67 -9.14
CA LEU A 43 3.75 18.93 -9.66
C LEU A 43 4.51 20.16 -9.14
N LEU A 44 4.85 20.16 -7.84
CA LEU A 44 5.63 21.24 -7.22
C LEU A 44 7.05 21.32 -7.79
N PHE A 45 7.71 20.18 -8.01
CA PHE A 45 9.02 20.13 -8.66
C PHE A 45 8.99 20.67 -10.10
N ILE A 46 7.96 20.28 -10.87
CA ILE A 46 7.77 20.77 -12.24
C ILE A 46 7.57 22.29 -12.25
N TYR A 47 6.76 22.82 -11.32
CA TYR A 47 6.55 24.25 -11.18
C TYR A 47 7.86 24.99 -10.89
N LEU A 48 8.68 24.51 -9.95
CA LEU A 48 9.95 25.13 -9.57
C LEU A 48 11.00 25.08 -10.69
N ILE A 49 10.96 24.07 -11.55
CA ILE A 49 11.90 23.96 -12.69
C ILE A 49 11.49 24.86 -13.85
N LEU A 50 10.18 25.03 -14.09
CA LEU A 50 9.66 25.81 -15.23
C LEU A 50 9.54 27.31 -14.93
N PHE A 51 9.50 27.71 -13.67
CA PHE A 51 9.32 29.09 -13.22
C PHE A 51 10.48 29.52 -12.31
#